data_AF-A0ABD3US93-F1
#
_entry.id   AF-A0ABD3US93-F1
#
_cell.length_a   1.000
_cell.length_b   1.000
_cell.length_c   1.000
_cell.angle_alpha   90.00
_cell.angle_beta   90.00
_cell.angle_gamma   90.00
#
_symmetry.space_group_name_H-M   'P 1'
#
loop_
_entity.id
_entity.type
_entity.pdbx_description
1 polymer ?
#
loop_
_entity_poly.entity_id
_entity_poly.type
_entity_poly.pdbx_seq_one_letter_code
_entity_poly.pdbx_strand_id
1 'polypeptide(L)'
;TCATCGANSEDMCEFVYDSNTVCPEPYCINVLRNPDTGQRLLMRKCGTLNECKRDWWDKTSDRVVCTSFNGNFIYTDAFECTYCCTTPNCNEDIHPAANTLYKE
;
A
#
# COMPACT_ATOMS: atom_id res chain seq x y z
N THR A 1 -2.88 12.21 8.40
CA THR A 1 -3.88 11.93 7.36
C THR A 1 -3.33 10.88 6.43
N CYS A 2 -4.20 10.12 5.76
CA CYS A 2 -3.81 9.11 4.78
C CYS A 2 -4.74 9.16 3.57
N ALA A 3 -4.24 8.68 2.43
CA ALA A 3 -5.10 8.31 1.32
C ALA A 3 -5.92 7.06 1.70
N THR A 4 -7.23 7.09 1.50
CA THR A 4 -8.10 5.94 1.73
C THR A 4 -9.01 5.64 0.55
N CYS A 5 -9.16 4.34 0.25
CA CYS A 5 -9.98 3.80 -0.82
C CYS A 5 -10.09 2.27 -0.68
N GLY A 6 -11.17 1.67 -1.18
CA GLY A 6 -11.29 0.20 -1.29
C GLY A 6 -12.48 -0.40 -0.53
N ALA A 7 -13.32 0.43 0.12
CA ALA A 7 -14.57 -0.04 0.71
C ALA A 7 -15.56 -0.58 -0.34
N ASN A 8 -15.49 -0.09 -1.59
CA ASN A 8 -16.46 -0.39 -2.64
C ASN A 8 -15.83 -0.90 -3.96
N SER A 9 -14.58 -0.56 -4.29
CA SER A 9 -13.93 -0.96 -5.57
C SER A 9 -12.39 -0.81 -5.51
N GLU A 10 -11.64 -1.90 -5.28
CA GLU A 10 -10.15 -1.88 -5.22
C GLU A 10 -9.50 -1.56 -6.59
N ASP A 11 -10.22 -1.79 -7.69
CA ASP A 11 -9.77 -1.60 -9.07
C ASP A 11 -9.67 -0.13 -9.49
N MET A 12 -10.40 0.78 -8.82
CA MET A 12 -10.31 2.22 -9.11
C MET A 12 -9.40 2.98 -8.15
N CYS A 13 -8.96 2.37 -7.06
CA CYS A 13 -8.25 3.06 -5.98
C CYS A 13 -6.88 3.58 -6.36
N GLU A 14 -6.34 3.11 -7.47
CA GLU A 14 -5.16 3.72 -8.06
C GLU A 14 -5.42 5.16 -8.49
N PHE A 15 -6.59 5.43 -9.08
CA PHE A 15 -6.94 6.70 -9.70
C PHE A 15 -7.82 7.58 -8.81
N VAL A 16 -8.66 6.98 -7.96
CA VAL A 16 -9.66 7.70 -7.15
C VAL A 16 -9.52 7.30 -5.68
N TYR A 17 -9.21 8.26 -4.82
CA TYR A 17 -9.08 8.06 -3.37
C TYR A 17 -9.36 9.36 -2.60
N ASP A 18 -9.68 9.25 -1.30
CA ASP A 18 -9.76 10.40 -0.39
C ASP A 18 -8.42 10.62 0.30
N SER A 19 -7.76 11.75 0.05
CA SER A 19 -6.48 12.14 0.66
C SER A 19 -6.61 12.95 1.95
N ASN A 20 -7.82 13.20 2.44
CA ASN A 20 -8.06 14.02 3.63
C ASN A 20 -8.52 13.21 4.85
N THR A 21 -8.44 11.88 4.79
CA THR A 21 -8.89 11.03 5.90
C THR A 21 -7.95 11.19 7.10
N VAL A 22 -8.52 11.58 8.25
CA VAL A 22 -7.80 11.66 9.53
C VAL A 22 -7.78 10.28 10.18
N CYS A 23 -6.59 9.75 10.43
CA CYS A 23 -6.40 8.41 10.99
C CYS A 23 -6.20 8.45 12.51
N PRO A 24 -6.66 7.43 13.26
CA PRO A 24 -6.42 7.32 14.69
C PRO A 24 -4.94 7.17 15.05
N GLU A 25 -4.18 6.51 14.18
CA GLU A 25 -2.74 6.30 14.32
C GLU A 25 -1.98 6.90 13.14
N PRO A 26 -0.68 7.23 13.30
CA PRO A 26 0.13 7.87 12.25
C PRO A 26 0.64 6.85 11.22
N TYR A 27 -0.20 5.90 10.80
CA TYR A 27 0.17 4.85 9.85
C TYR A 27 -0.78 4.86 8.66
N CYS A 28 -0.21 4.85 7.45
CA CYS A 28 -0.95 4.69 6.22
C CYS A 28 -0.52 3.39 5.54
N ILE A 29 -1.49 2.66 4.98
CA ILE A 29 -1.27 1.37 4.35
C ILE A 29 -1.76 1.38 2.91
N ASN A 30 -0.94 0.82 2.02
CA ASN A 30 -1.36 0.34 0.72
C ASN A 30 -1.31 -1.19 0.69
N VAL A 31 -2.34 -1.83 0.14
CA VAL A 31 -2.35 -3.24 -0.20
C VAL A 31 -2.48 -3.36 -1.70
N LEU A 32 -1.41 -3.76 -2.35
CA LEU A 32 -1.33 -3.99 -3.78
C LEU A 32 -1.47 -5.49 -4.03
N ARG A 33 -2.43 -5.87 -4.86
CA ARG A 33 -2.60 -7.25 -5.35
C ARG A 33 -2.53 -7.26 -6.86
N ASN A 34 -1.77 -8.22 -7.38
CA ASN A 34 -1.77 -8.58 -8.78
C ASN A 34 -2.24 -10.03 -8.86
N PRO A 35 -3.54 -10.32 -9.04
CA PRO A 35 -4.02 -11.66 -9.38
C PRO A 35 -3.45 -12.19 -10.71
N ASP A 36 -3.51 -13.51 -10.93
CA ASP A 36 -3.10 -14.19 -12.18
C ASP A 36 -3.86 -13.71 -13.43
N THR A 37 -4.92 -12.91 -13.26
CA THR A 37 -5.64 -12.25 -14.36
C THR A 37 -4.90 -11.03 -14.92
N GLY A 38 -3.80 -10.60 -14.28
CA GLY A 38 -3.02 -9.42 -14.66
C GLY A 38 -3.69 -8.09 -14.28
N GLN A 39 -4.82 -8.12 -13.56
CA GLN A 39 -5.43 -6.93 -13.01
C GLN A 39 -4.62 -6.42 -11.82
N ARG A 40 -4.49 -5.09 -11.69
CA ARG A 40 -3.95 -4.48 -10.47
C ARG A 40 -5.09 -4.03 -9.57
N LEU A 41 -5.10 -4.51 -8.33
CA LEU A 41 -6.05 -4.13 -7.30
C LEU A 41 -5.30 -3.40 -6.19
N LEU A 42 -5.80 -2.23 -5.81
CA LEU A 42 -5.18 -1.41 -4.77
C LEU A 42 -6.21 -1.11 -3.67
N MET A 43 -5.80 -1.30 -2.43
CA MET A 43 -6.53 -0.81 -1.27
C MET A 43 -5.67 0.21 -0.56
N ARG A 44 -6.27 1.32 -0.13
CA ARG A 44 -5.59 2.36 0.65
C ARG A 44 -6.35 2.56 1.95
N LYS A 45 -5.69 2.54 3.09
CA LYS A 45 -6.37 2.70 4.38
C LYS A 45 -5.49 3.32 5.45
N CYS A 46 -6.13 3.83 6.49
CA CYS A 46 -5.46 4.01 7.77
C CYS A 46 -4.97 2.64 8.29
N GLY A 47 -3.78 2.62 8.86
CA GLY A 47 -3.18 1.43 9.46
C GLY A 47 -3.02 1.55 10.97
N THR A 48 -2.56 0.47 11.57
CA THR A 48 -2.13 0.37 12.97
C THR A 48 -0.67 -0.07 13.04
N LEU A 49 0.00 0.18 14.17
CA LEU A 49 1.37 -0.33 14.40
C LEU A 49 1.48 -1.85 14.18
N ASN A 50 0.47 -2.60 14.65
CA ASN A 50 0.46 -4.06 14.52
C ASN A 50 0.41 -4.52 13.05
N GLU A 51 -0.35 -3.83 12.20
CA GLU A 51 -0.40 -4.13 10.76
C GLU A 51 0.90 -3.73 10.06
N CYS A 52 1.49 -2.60 10.42
CA CYS A 52 2.78 -2.17 9.87
C CYS A 52 3.92 -3.14 10.20
N LYS A 53 3.90 -3.70 11.40
CA LYS A 53 4.85 -4.74 11.80
C LYS A 53 4.56 -6.06 11.10
N ARG A 54 3.35 -6.61 11.31
CA ARG A 54 3.02 -7.96 10.83
C ARG A 54 2.92 -8.08 9.32
N ASP A 55 2.22 -7.14 8.67
CA ASP A 55 1.82 -7.28 7.26
C ASP A 55 2.82 -6.61 6.32
N TRP A 56 3.48 -5.52 6.74
CA TRP A 56 4.56 -4.90 5.99
C TRP A 56 5.95 -5.43 6.41
N TRP A 57 6.43 -5.09 7.61
CA TRP A 57 7.81 -5.35 8.02
C TRP A 57 8.16 -6.84 7.99
N ASP A 58 7.37 -7.68 8.66
CA ASP A 58 7.66 -9.10 8.81
C ASP A 58 7.32 -9.93 7.55
N LYS A 59 6.46 -9.43 6.67
CA LYS A 59 5.88 -10.24 5.58
C LYS A 59 6.30 -9.80 4.18
N THR A 60 6.32 -8.49 3.87
CA THR A 60 6.48 -8.01 2.49
C THR A 60 7.64 -7.03 2.29
N SER A 61 8.25 -6.51 3.36
CA SER A 61 9.29 -5.48 3.28
C SER A 61 10.61 -5.92 2.63
N ASP A 62 10.88 -7.22 2.62
CA ASP A 62 12.08 -7.85 2.06
C ASP A 62 11.79 -8.60 0.74
N ARG A 63 10.52 -8.71 0.34
CA ARG A 63 10.13 -9.37 -0.91
C ARG A 63 10.57 -8.53 -2.10
N VAL A 64 11.39 -9.11 -2.97
CA VAL A 64 11.92 -8.44 -4.17
C VAL A 64 10.81 -7.82 -5.02
N VAL A 65 9.71 -8.55 -5.26
CA VAL A 65 8.57 -8.04 -6.05
C VAL A 65 7.92 -6.79 -5.44
N CYS A 66 7.99 -6.63 -4.12
CA CYS A 66 7.43 -5.47 -3.42
C CYS A 66 8.43 -4.33 -3.36
N THR A 67 9.71 -4.60 -3.11
CA THR A 67 10.76 -3.56 -3.01
C THR A 67 11.19 -3.01 -4.37
N SER A 68 11.01 -3.78 -5.45
CA SER A 68 11.29 -3.35 -6.82
C SER A 68 10.03 -3.06 -7.62
N PHE A 69 8.86 -2.92 -6.97
CA PHE A 69 7.62 -2.65 -7.67
C PHE A 69 7.71 -1.32 -8.43
N ASN A 70 7.35 -1.38 -9.71
CA ASN A 70 7.23 -0.24 -10.60
C ASN A 70 5.85 -0.22 -11.23
N GLY A 71 5.07 0.84 -10.96
CA GLY A 71 3.70 0.98 -11.44
C GLY A 71 3.54 1.08 -12.97
N ASN A 72 4.63 1.32 -13.70
CA ASN A 72 4.64 1.39 -15.17
C ASN A 72 4.85 0.04 -15.85
N PHE A 73 5.15 -1.02 -15.09
CA PHE A 73 5.37 -2.36 -15.62
C PHE A 73 4.12 -3.23 -15.45
N ILE A 74 3.92 -4.12 -16.41
CA ILE A 74 2.89 -5.16 -16.35
C ILE A 74 3.53 -6.39 -15.70
N TYR A 75 2.88 -6.91 -14.66
CA TYR A 75 3.30 -8.12 -13.97
C TYR A 75 2.33 -9.25 -14.31
N THR A 76 2.86 -10.40 -14.69
CA THR A 76 2.07 -11.59 -15.06
C THR A 76 1.93 -12.58 -13.91
N ASP A 77 2.80 -12.51 -12.90
CA ASP A 77 2.78 -13.41 -11.76
C ASP A 77 1.84 -12.91 -10.66
N ALA A 78 1.18 -13.83 -9.95
CA ALA A 78 0.42 -13.46 -8.78
C ALA A 78 1.32 -12.99 -7.63
N PHE A 79 1.01 -11.82 -7.07
CA PHE A 79 1.62 -11.36 -5.83
C PHE A 79 0.71 -10.43 -5.01
N GLU A 80 1.02 -10.32 -3.73
CA GLU A 80 0.44 -9.35 -2.81
C GLU A 80 1.57 -8.65 -2.05
N CYS A 81 1.51 -7.32 -2.03
CA CYS A 81 2.42 -6.45 -1.30
C CYS A 81 1.60 -5.54 -0.39
N THR A 82 1.88 -5.59 0.90
CA THR A 82 1.49 -4.52 1.82
C THR A 82 2.63 -3.52 1.86
N TYR A 83 2.32 -2.24 2.01
CA TYR A 83 3.28 -1.18 2.32
C TYR A 83 2.74 -0.38 3.49
N CYS A 84 3.57 -0.08 4.48
CA CYS A 84 3.21 0.85 5.56
C CYS A 84 4.19 2.03 5.60
N CYS A 85 3.65 3.23 5.76
CA CYS A 85 4.41 4.47 5.91
C CYS A 85 3.83 5.36 7.01
N THR A 86 4.62 6.31 7.51
CA THR A 86 4.37 6.99 8.79
C THR A 86 4.17 8.52 8.70
N THR A 87 4.29 9.10 7.51
CA THR A 87 4.09 10.56 7.31
C THR A 87 2.70 10.87 6.74
N PRO A 88 2.18 12.09 6.90
CA PRO A 88 0.88 12.45 6.33
C PRO A 88 0.83 12.18 4.82
N ASN A 89 -0.23 11.51 4.36
CA ASN A 89 -0.49 11.16 2.96
C ASN A 89 0.66 10.43 2.25
N CYS A 90 1.52 9.75 3.01
CA CYS A 90 2.68 9.05 2.45
C CYS A 90 2.32 7.91 1.48
N ASN A 91 1.07 7.45 1.53
CA ASN A 91 0.58 6.35 0.74
C ASN A 91 -0.16 6.80 -0.53
N GLU A 92 0.04 8.04 -1.03
CA GLU A 92 -0.50 8.52 -2.32
C GLU A 92 0.10 7.78 -3.52
N ASP A 93 1.39 7.47 -3.47
CA ASP A 93 2.01 6.52 -4.39
C ASP A 93 1.73 5.08 -3.93
N ILE A 94 1.52 4.15 -4.88
CA ILE A 94 1.29 2.72 -4.57
C ILE A 94 2.41 2.19 -3.67
N HIS A 95 3.65 2.45 -4.06
CA HIS A 95 4.85 2.21 -3.26
C HIS A 95 5.29 3.54 -2.65
N PRO A 96 5.16 3.74 -1.32
CA PRO A 96 5.57 4.97 -0.65
C PRO A 96 7.06 5.29 -0.82
N ALA A 97 7.42 6.57 -0.65
CA ALA A 97 8.82 6.98 -0.64
C ALA A 97 9.63 6.25 0.46
N ALA A 98 10.85 5.82 0.14
CA ALA A 98 11.64 4.96 1.03
C ALA A 98 11.97 5.57 2.41
N ASN A 99 11.94 6.89 2.53
CA ASN A 99 12.14 7.61 3.78
C ASN A 99 10.87 7.74 4.64
N THR A 100 9.68 7.43 4.10
CA THR A 100 8.41 7.45 4.84
C THR A 100 7.98 6.05 5.29
N LEU A 101 8.56 4.99 4.71
CA LEU A 101 8.26 3.61 5.08
C LEU A 101 8.56 3.33 6.56
N TYR A 102 7.64 2.59 7.20
CA TYR A 102 7.84 2.06 8.54
C TYR A 102 9.05 1.11 8.57
N LYS A 103 9.85 1.23 9.63
CA LYS A 103 11.06 0.44 9.89
C LYS A 103 11.13 0.15 11.39
N GLU A 104 11.56 -1.06 11.75
CA GLU A 104 11.84 -1.45 13.14
C GLU A 104 13.34 -1.64 13.37
#